data_AF-A0A945L2B4-F1
#
_entry.id   AF-A0A945L2B4-F1
#
_cell.length_a   1.000
_cell.length_b   1.000
_cell.length_c   1.000
_cell.angle_alpha   90.00
_cell.angle_beta   90.00
_cell.angle_gamma   90.00
#
_symmetry.space_group_name_H-M   'P 1'
#
loop_
_entity.id
_entity.type
_entity.pdbx_description
1 polymer ?
#
loop_
_entity_poly.entity_id
_entity_poly.type
_entity_poly.pdbx_seq_one_letter_code
_entity_poly.pdbx_strand_id
1 'polypeptide(L)'
;MGSRAVYHEGWKLVADGIERPWELFNLTDDPTEQKDVSRHVPERVAMLKKRWEDWAEKNQVLPLQAGGSKPRLERLRNQGL
;
A
#
# COMPACT_ATOMS: atom_id res chain seq x y z
N MET A 1 -7.46 -1.87 6.35
CA MET A 1 -6.83 -2.99 5.60
C MET A 1 -6.38 -2.47 4.26
N GLY A 2 -5.27 -2.99 3.73
CA GLY A 2 -4.71 -2.63 2.43
C GLY A 2 -3.28 -2.09 2.53
N SER A 3 -2.30 -2.97 2.65
CA SER A 3 -0.87 -2.61 2.60
C SER A 3 -0.40 -2.62 1.14
N ARG A 4 0.60 -1.78 0.82
CA ARG A 4 1.14 -1.62 -0.52
C ARG A 4 2.65 -1.80 -0.47
N ALA A 5 3.23 -2.53 -1.41
CA ALA A 5 4.66 -2.73 -1.49
C ALA A 5 5.14 -2.93 -2.92
N VAL A 6 6.35 -2.45 -3.22
CA VAL A 6 7.07 -2.70 -4.46
C VAL A 6 8.56 -2.84 -4.18
N TYR A 7 9.21 -3.77 -4.85
CA TYR A 7 10.65 -3.97 -4.81
C TYR A 7 11.24 -3.80 -6.21
N HIS A 8 12.37 -3.11 -6.31
CA HIS A 8 13.14 -3.02 -7.53
C HIS A 8 14.60 -2.70 -7.24
N GLU A 9 15.52 -3.55 -7.73
CA GLU A 9 16.98 -3.31 -7.70
C GLU A 9 17.54 -2.91 -6.33
N GLY A 10 17.23 -3.71 -5.30
CA GLY A 10 17.71 -3.46 -3.93
C GLY A 10 16.84 -2.48 -3.13
N TRP A 11 15.91 -1.77 -3.75
CA TRP A 11 15.04 -0.82 -3.07
C TRP A 11 13.64 -1.38 -2.84
N LYS A 12 13.11 -1.17 -1.64
CA LYS A 12 11.72 -1.49 -1.29
C LYS A 12 10.98 -0.23 -0.88
N LEU A 13 9.82 0.01 -1.50
CA LEU A 13 8.86 1.01 -1.07
C LEU A 13 7.64 0.31 -0.47
N VAL A 14 7.24 0.65 0.75
CA VAL A 14 6.13 0.02 1.47
C VAL A 14 5.27 1.05 2.19
N ALA A 15 3.98 0.78 2.32
CA ALA A 15 3.07 1.54 3.15
C ALA A 15 2.10 0.58 3.85
N ASP A 16 2.08 0.60 5.18
CA ASP A 16 1.21 -0.28 5.98
C ASP A 16 -0.22 0.26 6.12
N GLY A 17 -0.89 0.42 4.99
CA GLY A 17 -2.23 0.97 4.91
C GLY A 17 -2.40 1.94 3.75
N ILE A 18 -3.65 2.12 3.34
CA ILE A 18 -4.02 2.97 2.21
C ILE A 18 -3.70 4.43 2.48
N GLU A 19 -3.92 4.87 3.73
CA GLU A 19 -3.67 6.24 4.19
C GLU A 19 -2.29 6.42 4.82
N ARG A 20 -1.52 5.34 5.00
CA ARG A 20 -0.19 5.43 5.58
C ARG A 20 0.80 5.99 4.55
N PRO A 21 1.76 6.82 4.99
CA PRO A 21 2.80 7.31 4.10
C PRO A 21 3.65 6.16 3.57
N TRP A 22 4.31 6.40 2.44
CA TRP A 22 5.32 5.50 1.92
C TRP A 22 6.62 5.61 2.73
N GLU A 23 7.21 4.47 3.03
CA GLU A 23 8.53 4.29 3.62
C GLU A 23 9.44 3.62 2.59
N LEU A 24 10.71 4.04 2.53
CA LEU A 24 11.68 3.57 1.55
C LEU A 24 12.88 2.97 2.27
N PHE A 25 13.25 1.76 1.88
CA PHE A 25 14.39 1.03 2.42
C PHE A 25 15.34 0.59 1.30
N ASN A 26 16.65 0.73 1.54
CA ASN A 26 17.67 0.09 0.72
C ASN A 26 17.99 -1.28 1.32
N LEU A 27 17.41 -2.35 0.77
CA LEU A 27 17.62 -3.71 1.25
C LEU A 27 19.02 -4.26 0.98
N THR A 28 19.80 -3.61 0.11
CA THR A 28 21.22 -3.98 -0.07
C THR A 28 22.05 -3.60 1.15
N ASP A 29 21.74 -2.47 1.79
CA ASP A 29 22.47 -1.96 2.96
C ASP A 29 21.75 -2.28 4.29
N ASP A 30 20.41 -2.36 4.26
CA ASP A 30 19.53 -2.60 5.40
C ASP A 30 18.44 -3.64 5.04
N PRO A 31 18.78 -4.94 5.05
CA PRO A 31 17.81 -6.01 4.78
C PRO A 31 16.69 -6.13 5.82
N THR A 32 16.85 -5.46 6.97
CA THR A 32 15.92 -5.50 8.11
C THR A 32 14.90 -4.37 8.12
N GLU A 33 14.94 -3.45 7.14
CA GLU A 33 13.99 -2.35 7.01
C GLU A 33 13.91 -1.47 8.27
N GLN A 34 15.06 -1.20 8.89
CA GLN A 34 15.15 -0.41 10.13
C GLN A 34 15.22 1.10 9.85
N LYS A 35 15.76 1.51 8.71
CA LYS A 35 16.03 2.92 8.39
C LYS A 35 15.23 3.39 7.19
N ASP A 36 14.12 4.10 7.46
CA ASP A 36 13.39 4.81 6.42
C ASP A 36 14.23 5.98 5.86
N VAL A 37 14.53 5.94 4.57
CA VAL A 37 15.26 6.97 3.83
C VAL A 37 14.39 7.73 2.84
N SER A 38 13.06 7.58 2.91
CA SER A 38 12.07 8.20 2.01
C SER A 38 12.26 9.70 1.82
N ARG A 39 12.58 10.41 2.91
CA ARG A 39 12.81 11.87 2.91
C ARG A 39 14.15 12.30 2.31
N HIS A 40 15.12 11.39 2.26
CA HIS A 40 16.47 11.66 1.78
C HIS A 40 16.62 11.37 0.28
N VAL A 41 15.76 10.51 -0.28
CA VAL A 41 15.85 10.03 -1.67
C VAL A 41 14.46 10.07 -2.36
N PRO A 42 13.80 11.24 -2.44
CA PRO A 42 12.43 11.37 -2.93
C PRO A 42 12.23 10.92 -4.38
N GLU A 43 13.27 10.98 -5.21
CA GLU A 43 13.27 10.50 -6.59
C GLU A 43 13.09 8.99 -6.69
N ARG A 44 13.68 8.22 -5.76
CA ARG A 44 13.48 6.75 -5.66
C ARG A 44 12.05 6.44 -5.22
N VAL A 45 11.51 7.22 -4.28
CA VAL A 45 10.10 7.11 -3.87
C VAL A 45 9.18 7.30 -5.07
N ALA A 46 9.36 8.37 -5.85
CA ALA A 46 8.53 8.66 -7.01
C ALA A 46 8.61 7.55 -8.08
N MET A 47 9.83 7.07 -8.38
CA MET A 47 10.04 5.99 -9.34
C MET A 47 9.33 4.70 -8.93
N LEU A 48 9.53 4.26 -7.69
CA LEU A 48 8.93 3.02 -7.18
C LEU A 48 7.41 3.15 -7.04
N LYS A 49 6.93 4.29 -6.55
CA LYS A 49 5.49 4.58 -6.48
C LYS A 49 4.84 4.44 -7.86
N LYS A 50 5.43 5.04 -8.90
CA LYS A 50 4.92 4.91 -10.27
C LYS A 50 4.89 3.44 -10.72
N ARG A 51 5.93 2.65 -10.44
CA ARG A 51 5.97 1.22 -10.78
C ARG A 51 4.86 0.44 -10.07
N TRP A 52 4.61 0.75 -8.80
CA TRP A 52 3.51 0.14 -8.06
C TRP A 52 2.15 0.51 -8.66
N GLU A 53 1.94 1.78 -9.01
CA GLU A 53 0.71 2.28 -9.66
C GLU A 53 0.47 1.61 -11.02
N ASP A 54 1.48 1.56 -11.89
CA ASP A 54 1.40 0.91 -13.20
C ASP A 54 1.03 -0.58 -13.06
N TRP A 55 1.63 -1.28 -12.08
CA TRP A 55 1.31 -2.67 -11.78
C TRP A 55 -0.11 -2.81 -11.20
N ALA A 56 -0.50 -1.94 -10.27
CA ALA A 56 -1.80 -2.00 -9.61
C ALA A 56 -2.95 -1.77 -10.60
N GLU A 57 -2.79 -0.83 -11.54
CA GLU A 57 -3.74 -0.58 -12.63
C GLU A 57 -3.86 -1.80 -13.54
N LYS A 58 -2.72 -2.34 -14.02
CA LYS A 58 -2.70 -3.52 -14.89
C LYS A 58 -3.38 -4.75 -14.27
N ASN A 59 -3.31 -4.88 -12.95
CA ASN A 59 -3.83 -6.04 -12.22
C ASN A 59 -5.15 -5.77 -11.49
N GLN A 60 -5.82 -4.64 -11.76
CA GLN A 60 -7.12 -4.30 -11.15
C GLN A 60 -7.11 -4.33 -9.61
N VAL A 61 -5.97 -3.98 -9.00
CA VAL A 61 -5.80 -3.90 -7.54
C VAL A 61 -6.52 -2.69 -6.96
N LEU A 62 -6.72 -1.66 -7.78
CA LEU A 62 -7.44 -0.45 -7.42
C LEU A 62 -8.96 -0.60 -7.65
N PRO A 63 -9.81 0.02 -6.82
CA PRO A 63 -9.47 0.83 -5.65
C PRO A 63 -9.12 -0.03 -4.44
N LEU A 64 -8.12 0.37 -3.66
CA LEU A 64 -7.86 -0.25 -2.37
C LEU A 64 -9.02 0.07 -1.42
N GLN A 65 -9.65 -0.96 -0.87
CA GLN A 65 -10.76 -0.76 0.07
C GLN A 65 -10.22 -0.34 1.43
N ALA A 66 -10.48 0.92 1.83
CA ALA A 66 -10.31 1.33 3.22
C ALA A 66 -11.16 0.38 4.07
N GLY A 67 -10.50 -0.35 4.97
CA GLY A 67 -11.15 -1.37 5.80
C GLY A 67 -12.26 -0.76 6.66
N GLY A 68 -13.46 -0.70 6.09
CA GLY A 68 -14.71 -0.50 6.78
C GLY A 68 -15.50 -1.78 6.62
N SER A 69 -15.61 -2.56 7.69
CA SER A 69 -16.65 -3.57 7.77
C SER A 69 -17.97 -2.90 7.37
N LYS A 70 -18.58 -3.29 6.24
CA LYS A 70 -20.02 -3.05 6.09
C LYS A 70 -20.66 -3.69 7.33
N PRO A 71 -21.41 -2.97 8.18
CA PRO A 71 -22.15 -3.61 9.24
C PRO A 71 -23.02 -4.68 8.59
N ARG A 72 -22.92 -5.94 9.06
CA ARG A 72 -23.80 -7.03 8.66
C ARG A 72 -25.20 -6.80 9.25
N LEU A 73 -25.88 -5.72 8.88
CA LEU A 73 -27.20 -5.33 9.37
C LEU A 73 -28.10 -4.75 8.26
N GLU A 74 -28.13 -5.37 7.08
CA GLU A 74 -29.23 -5.20 6.12
C GLU A 74 -29.75 -6.55 5.59
N ARG A 75 -29.95 -7.51 6.50
CA ARG A 75 -30.80 -8.68 6.21
C ARG A 75 -31.87 -8.96 7.29
N LEU A 76 -32.30 -7.92 8.02
CA LEU A 76 -33.43 -8.02 8.96
C LEU A 76 -34.35 -6.77 8.95
N ARG A 77 -34.49 -6.10 7.79
CA ARG A 77 -35.46 -5.01 7.63
C ARG A 77 -36.44 -5.26 6.48
N ASN A 78 -36.70 -6.52 6.14
CA ASN A 78 -37.77 -6.94 5.21
C ASN A 78 -38.36 -8.31 5.61
N GLN A 79 -38.59 -8.52 6.91
CA GLN A 79 -39.67 -9.39 7.37
C GLN A 79 -40.62 -8.48 8.14
N GLY A 80 -41.46 -7.79 7.38
CA GLY A 80 -42.66 -7.16 7.94
C GLY A 80 -43.64 -8.27 8.33
N LEU A 81 -44.03 -8.24 9.60
CA LEU A 81 -45.38 -8.59 10.04
C LEU A 81 -46.42 -7.79 9.25
#